data_AF-A0A6L8GAF7-F1
#
_entry.id   AF-A0A6L8GAF7-F1
#
_cell.length_a   1.000
_cell.length_b   1.000
_cell.length_c   1.000
_cell.angle_alpha   90.00
_cell.angle_beta   90.00
_cell.angle_gamma   90.00
#
_symmetry.space_group_name_H-M   'P 1'
#
loop_
_entity.id
_entity.type
_entity.pdbx_description
1 polymer ?
#
loop_
_entity_poly.entity_id
_entity_poly.type
_entity_poly.pdbx_seq_one_letter_code
_entity_poly.pdbx_strand_id
1 'polypeptide(L)' 'HLDDTPDGAFAGIRDIVAFAVQALCEDGDPIPEPLSTRRYSGTLTLRVPPETHRSLAMDAAEAGVSMNRLAAERLAIRR' A
#
# COMPACT_ATOMS: atom_id res chain seq x y z
N HIS A 1 -4.23 28.09 1.92
CA HIS A 1 -5.25 28.31 0.88
C HIS A 1 -4.85 27.41 -0.27
N LEU A 2 -5.65 26.39 -0.57
CA LEU A 2 -5.40 25.52 -1.73
C LEU A 2 -5.91 26.29 -2.95
N ASP A 3 -5.12 26.33 -4.02
CA ASP A 3 -5.49 27.02 -5.27
C ASP A 3 -6.75 26.37 -5.88
N ASP A 4 -7.63 27.18 -6.46
CA ASP A 4 -8.89 26.72 -7.03
C ASP A 4 -8.70 25.94 -8.35
N THR A 5 -7.48 25.96 -8.90
CA THR A 5 -7.11 25.22 -10.12
C THR A 5 -6.32 23.95 -9.80
N PRO A 6 -6.55 22.84 -10.54
CA PRO A 6 -5.77 21.61 -10.36
C PRO A 6 -4.25 21.83 -10.49
N ASP A 7 -3.82 22.67 -11.43
CA ASP A 7 -2.41 22.98 -11.65
C ASP A 7 -1.79 23.76 -10.48
N GLY A 8 -2.50 24.78 -9.97
CA GLY A 8 -2.06 25.55 -8.82
C GLY A 8 -2.01 24.72 -7.54
N ALA A 9 -3.01 23.83 -7.34
CA ALA A 9 -3.02 22.91 -6.21
C ALA A 9 -1.84 21.93 -6.28
N PHE A 10 -1.52 21.42 -7.47
CA PHE A 10 -0.38 20.53 -7.68
C PHE A 10 0.97 21.23 -7.47
N ALA A 11 1.12 22.47 -7.96
CA ALA A 11 2.31 23.28 -7.70
C ALA A 11 2.51 23.51 -6.19
N GLY A 12 1.45 23.88 -5.46
CA GLY A 12 1.51 24.06 -4.01
C GLY A 12 1.90 22.80 -3.24
N ILE A 13 1.42 21.61 -3.66
CA ILE A 13 1.85 20.33 -3.07
C ILE A 13 3.36 20.13 -3.25
N ARG A 14 3.90 20.43 -4.44
CA ARG A 14 5.34 20.27 -4.72
C ARG A 14 6.19 21.19 -3.85
N ASP A 15 5.74 22.43 -3.65
CA ASP A 15 6.45 23.41 -2.81
C ASP A 15 6.50 22.96 -1.35
N ILE A 16 5.38 22.46 -0.81
CA ILE A 16 5.32 21.92 0.56
C ILE A 16 6.24 20.71 0.72
N VAL A 17 6.27 19.80 -0.26
CA VAL A 17 7.18 18.64 -0.24
C VAL A 17 8.64 19.09 -0.28
N ALA A 18 8.99 20.07 -1.12
CA ALA A 18 10.34 20.61 -1.20
C ALA A 18 10.78 21.25 0.12
N PHE A 19 9.91 22.05 0.73
CA PHE A 19 10.14 22.65 2.04
C PHE A 19 10.33 21.59 3.13
N ALA A 20 9.49 20.55 3.17
CA ALA A 20 9.62 19.48 4.15
C ALA A 20 10.93 18.69 4.00
N VAL A 21 11.36 18.41 2.76
CA VAL A 21 12.64 17.74 2.50
C VAL A 21 13.81 18.62 2.96
N GLN A 22 13.76 19.94 2.71
CA GLN A 22 14.79 20.86 3.17
C GLN A 22 14.89 20.87 4.70
N ALA A 23 13.74 20.94 5.40
CA ALA A 23 13.71 20.90 6.87
C ALA A 23 14.31 19.58 7.42
N LEU A 24 13.96 18.43 6.83
CA LEU A 24 14.52 17.14 7.21
C LEU A 24 16.04 17.08 6.97
N CYS A 25 16.55 17.68 5.88
CA CYS A 25 17.98 17.79 5.63
C CYS A 25 18.70 18.65 6.69
N GLU A 26 18.09 19.76 7.11
CA GLU A 26 18.64 20.68 8.10
C GLU A 26 18.68 20.06 9.50
N ASP A 27 17.63 19.33 9.88
CA ASP A 27 17.53 18.62 11.17
C ASP A 27 18.35 17.31 11.21
N GLY A 28 18.84 16.84 10.05
CA GLY A 28 19.61 15.59 9.92
C GLY A 28 18.75 14.32 9.98
N ASP A 29 17.44 14.46 9.82
CA ASP A 29 16.48 13.36 9.84
C ASP A 29 16.47 12.59 8.52
N PRO A 30 16.15 11.28 8.54
CA PRO A 30 16.09 10.47 7.34
C PRO A 30 14.92 10.89 6.45
N ILE A 31 15.22 11.20 5.18
CA ILE A 31 14.20 11.44 4.16
C ILE A 31 13.50 10.10 3.82
N PRO A 32 12.16 10.03 3.85
CA PRO A 32 11.44 8.81 3.50
C PRO A 32 11.62 8.47 2.01
N GLU A 33 11.76 7.18 1.72
CA GLU A 33 11.79 6.71 0.32
C GLU A 33 10.44 6.98 -0.38
N PRO A 34 10.45 7.43 -1.65
CA PRO A 34 9.24 7.58 -2.43
C PRO A 34 8.45 6.27 -2.51
N LEU A 35 7.14 6.34 -2.27
CA LEU A 35 6.26 5.17 -2.39
C LEU A 35 6.29 4.59 -3.82
N SER A 36 6.51 5.44 -4.83
CA SER A 36 6.60 5.05 -6.24
C SER A 36 7.81 4.19 -6.58
N THR A 37 8.89 4.27 -5.79
CA THR A 37 10.10 3.47 -6.00
C THR A 37 10.07 2.14 -5.23
N ARG A 38 9.05 1.94 -4.39
CA ARG A 38 8.92 0.72 -3.58
C ARG A 38 8.60 -0.48 -4.47
N ARG A 39 9.47 -1.49 -4.45
CA ARG A 39 9.19 -2.79 -5.09
C ARG A 39 8.35 -3.65 -4.13
N TYR A 40 7.17 -4.06 -4.57
CA TYR A 40 6.31 -4.97 -3.83
C TYR A 40 6.55 -6.41 -4.31
N SER A 41 6.88 -7.31 -3.38
CA SER A 41 7.25 -8.70 -3.71
C SER A 41 6.08 -9.57 -4.15
N GLY A 42 4.83 -9.14 -3.92
CA GLY A 42 3.63 -9.96 -4.12
C GLY A 42 3.41 -11.03 -3.05
N THR A 43 4.34 -11.19 -2.10
CA THR A 43 4.21 -12.15 -1.00
C THR A 43 3.64 -11.47 0.24
N LEU A 44 2.56 -12.03 0.80
CA LEU A 44 1.92 -11.56 2.00
C LEU A 44 1.81 -12.69 3.03
N THR A 45 2.47 -12.52 4.18
CA THR A 45 2.40 -13.47 5.30
C THR A 45 1.42 -12.94 6.32
N LEU A 46 0.32 -13.66 6.56
CA LEU A 46 -0.71 -13.28 7.51
C LEU A 46 -0.75 -14.25 8.69
N ARG A 47 -0.91 -13.71 9.90
CA ARG A 47 -1.30 -14.50 11.06
C ARG A 47 -2.81 -14.45 11.16
N VAL A 48 -3.45 -15.62 11.09
CA VAL A 48 -4.91 -15.76 11.20
C VAL A 48 -5.25 -16.84 12.22
N PRO A 49 -6.43 -16.78 12.85
CA PRO A 49 -6.91 -17.86 13.72
C PRO A 49 -7.03 -19.20 12.98
N PRO A 50 -6.85 -20.35 13.67
CA PRO A 50 -6.94 -21.68 13.06
C PRO A 50 -8.25 -21.94 12.31
N GLU A 51 -9.38 -21.42 12.81
CA GLU A 51 -10.70 -21.54 12.20
C GLU A 51 -10.77 -20.84 10.84
N THR A 52 -10.14 -19.67 10.72
CA THR A 52 -10.08 -18.91 9.45
C THR A 52 -9.20 -19.64 8.45
N HIS A 53 -8.05 -20.15 8.90
CA HIS A 53 -7.17 -20.96 8.05
C HIS A 53 -7.89 -22.23 7.55
N ARG A 54 -8.64 -22.91 8.43
CA ARG A 54 -9.42 -24.11 8.08
C ARG A 54 -10.48 -23.81 7.03
N SER A 55 -11.28 -22.75 7.24
CA SER A 55 -12.32 -22.36 6.28
C SER A 55 -11.70 -22.03 4.92
N LEU A 56 -10.62 -21.26 4.88
CA LEU A 56 -9.95 -20.94 3.62
C LEU A 56 -9.41 -22.19 2.89
N ALA A 57 -8.85 -23.13 3.64
CA ALA A 57 -8.34 -24.38 3.07
C ALA A 57 -9.46 -25.25 2.49
N MET A 58 -10.61 -25.32 3.17
CA MET A 58 -11.79 -26.04 2.69
C MET A 58 -12.35 -25.40 1.42
N ASP A 59 -12.59 -24.09 1.44
CA ASP A 59 -13.12 -23.35 0.30
C ASP A 59 -12.20 -23.49 -0.94
N ALA A 60 -10.88 -23.43 -0.73
CA ALA A 60 -9.91 -23.58 -1.80
C ALA A 60 -9.90 -25.00 -2.39
N ALA A 61 -10.02 -26.02 -1.53
CA ALA A 61 -10.11 -27.41 -1.95
C ALA A 61 -11.40 -27.70 -2.74
N GLU A 62 -12.54 -27.18 -2.28
CA GLU A 62 -13.83 -27.29 -2.98
C GLU A 62 -13.80 -26.61 -4.35
N ALA A 63 -13.16 -25.44 -4.45
CA ALA A 63 -13.01 -24.72 -5.70
C ALA A 63 -11.87 -25.27 -6.60
N GLY A 64 -11.08 -26.24 -6.13
CA GLY A 64 -9.96 -26.80 -6.88
C GLY A 64 -8.81 -25.81 -7.15
N VAL A 65 -8.62 -24.83 -6.27
CA VAL A 65 -7.58 -23.79 -6.39
C VAL A 65 -6.64 -23.79 -5.17
N SER A 66 -5.52 -23.08 -5.27
CA SER A 66 -4.65 -22.89 -4.10
C SER A 66 -5.26 -21.89 -3.12
N MET A 67 -4.96 -22.04 -1.83
CA MET A 67 -5.37 -21.07 -0.80
C MET A 67 -4.89 -19.65 -1.13
N ASN A 68 -3.65 -19.53 -1.64
CA ASN A 68 -3.08 -18.23 -2.02
C ASN A 68 -3.88 -17.58 -3.16
N ARG A 69 -4.34 -18.36 -4.14
CA ARG A 69 -5.17 -17.85 -5.23
C ARG A 69 -6.52 -17.36 -4.71
N LEU A 70 -7.21 -18.17 -3.91
CA LEU A 70 -8.50 -17.78 -3.34
C LEU A 70 -8.38 -16.55 -2.43
N ALA A 71 -7.32 -16.47 -1.61
CA ALA A 71 -7.03 -15.31 -0.79
C ALA A 71 -6.74 -14.05 -1.63
N ALA A 72 -5.94 -14.18 -2.68
CA ALA A 72 -5.64 -13.07 -3.59
C ALA A 72 -6.90 -12.55 -4.31
N GLU A 73 -7.77 -13.46 -4.78
CA GLU A 73 -9.05 -13.12 -5.39
C GLU A 73 -9.95 -12.35 -4.41
N ARG A 74 -10.05 -12.79 -3.14
CA ARG A 74 -10.82 -12.09 -2.09
C ARG A 74 -10.22 -10.72 -1.73
N LEU A 75 -8.89 -10.60 -1.68
CA LEU A 75 -8.20 -9.34 -1.40
C LEU A 75 -8.38 -8.30 -2.52
N ALA A 76 -8.52 -8.74 -3.76
CA ALA A 76 -8.66 -7.87 -4.93
C ALA A 76 -10.03 -7.16 -5.03
N ILE A 77 -11.01 -7.49 -4.18
CA ILE A 77 -12.42 -7.04 -4.31
C ILE A 77 -12.65 -5.56 -3.89
N ARG A 78 -11.61 -4.77 -3.62
CA ARG A 78 -11.74 -3.31 -3.50
C ARG A 78 -10.99 -2.62 -4.63
N ARG A 79 -11.70 -2.38 -5.74
CA ARG A 79 -11.36 -1.34 -6.71
C ARG A 79 -12.19 -0.10 -6.43
#